data_AF-A0A7V5L3H0-F1
#
_entry.id   AF-A0A7V5L3H0-F1
#
_cell.length_a   1.000
_cell.length_b   1.000
_cell.length_c   1.000
_cell.angle_alpha   90.00
_cell.angle_beta   90.00
_cell.angle_gamma   90.00
#
_symmetry.space_group_name_H-M   'P 1'
#
loop_
_entity.id
_entity.type
_entity.pdbx_description
1 polymer ?
#
loop_
_entity_poly.entity_id
_entity_poly.type
_entity_poly.pdbx_seq_one_letter_code
_entity_poly.pdbx_strand_id
1 'polypeptide(L)'
;MKNFLLMLCIPAILISGGLKSSLLKSKRQNKPLMVLVTAEHCKYCSKMKRETLSNSDVKRNVKDFLFTKVDKTSLDAQKFLPNTRYTPTVYFISPKFTIVNSVKGYLNAYDFNMWVDDTRSKLGMPILSHRTKTDNSSRYVQPEKDSVWMYDIASAVDFASQTGKQIMIFVGSNKSKWSKKMEKTTLNSNKIKSKLQDFVWVKLNHGDKEAKAYGINPKYVPSVYFMRTDMSELAVAKGYFKEKNFLKWVKYAKSKI
;
A
#
# COMPACT_ATOMS: atom_id res chain seq x y z
N MET A 1 -57.96 -34.25 -4.76
CA MET A 1 -57.33 -33.13 -5.48
C MET A 1 -56.86 -32.11 -4.44
N LYS A 2 -55.56 -32.07 -4.12
CA LYS A 2 -54.99 -31.10 -3.18
C LYS A 2 -53.90 -30.31 -3.89
N ASN A 3 -54.13 -29.01 -3.99
CA ASN A 3 -53.32 -28.05 -4.72
C ASN A 3 -51.95 -27.87 -4.07
N PHE A 4 -50.90 -27.99 -4.89
CA PHE A 4 -49.52 -27.72 -4.53
C PHE A 4 -49.27 -26.21 -4.64
N LEU A 5 -49.27 -25.50 -3.50
CA LEU A 5 -48.95 -24.07 -3.46
C LEU A 5 -47.43 -23.90 -3.59
N LEU A 6 -46.97 -23.62 -4.81
CA LEU A 6 -45.58 -23.35 -5.13
C LEU A 6 -45.19 -21.98 -4.55
N MET A 7 -44.58 -21.97 -3.36
CA MET A 7 -44.01 -20.75 -2.78
C MET A 7 -42.73 -20.39 -3.54
N LEU A 8 -42.87 -19.54 -4.56
CA LEU A 8 -41.76 -18.88 -5.24
C LEU A 8 -41.07 -17.91 -4.26
N CYS A 9 -40.01 -18.37 -3.59
CA CYS A 9 -39.05 -17.48 -2.96
C CYS A 9 -38.29 -16.71 -4.05
N ILE A 10 -38.79 -15.54 -4.39
CA ILE A 10 -38.07 -14.54 -5.18
C ILE A 10 -36.83 -14.13 -4.36
N PRO A 11 -35.58 -14.33 -4.83
CA PRO A 11 -34.44 -13.71 -4.18
C PRO A 11 -34.41 -12.23 -4.55
N ALA A 12 -35.24 -11.44 -3.88
CA ALA A 12 -34.97 -10.03 -3.69
C ALA A 12 -33.73 -9.93 -2.78
N ILE A 13 -32.71 -9.18 -3.21
CA ILE A 13 -31.88 -8.28 -2.38
C ILE A 13 -30.76 -7.74 -3.29
N LEU A 14 -31.11 -6.74 -4.09
CA LEU A 14 -30.20 -5.64 -4.43
C LEU A 14 -30.25 -4.66 -3.25
N ILE A 15 -29.57 -4.98 -2.15
CA ILE A 15 -29.30 -3.97 -1.12
C ILE A 15 -28.03 -3.25 -1.58
N SER A 16 -28.22 -2.02 -2.07
CA SER A 16 -27.21 -0.97 -2.13
C SER A 16 -26.77 -0.65 -0.71
N GLY A 17 -25.94 -1.53 -0.18
CA GLY A 17 -25.65 -1.57 1.22
C GLY A 17 -24.37 -0.81 1.55
N GLY A 18 -24.46 0.18 2.43
CA GLY A 18 -23.28 0.84 3.02
C GLY A 18 -22.33 -0.17 3.69
N LEU A 19 -21.16 0.32 4.14
CA LEU A 19 -20.13 -0.52 4.74
C LEU A 19 -20.68 -1.40 5.88
N LYS A 20 -21.56 -0.86 6.73
CA LYS A 20 -22.20 -1.62 7.82
C LYS A 20 -22.88 -2.89 7.30
N SER A 21 -23.70 -2.76 6.26
CA SER A 21 -24.44 -3.90 5.70
C SER A 21 -23.51 -4.90 5.01
N SER A 22 -22.41 -4.43 4.44
CA SER A 22 -21.38 -5.25 3.79
C SER A 22 -20.60 -6.08 4.82
N LEU A 23 -20.28 -5.47 5.97
CA LEU A 23 -19.74 -6.17 7.13
C LEU A 23 -20.71 -7.25 7.61
N LEU A 24 -22.00 -6.90 7.83
CA LEU A 24 -23.00 -7.90 8.22
C LEU A 24 -23.16 -9.03 7.19
N LYS A 25 -23.06 -8.73 5.89
CA LYS A 25 -23.06 -9.75 4.82
C LYS A 25 -21.81 -10.64 4.88
N SER A 26 -20.63 -10.05 5.11
CA SER A 26 -19.35 -10.77 5.29
C SER A 26 -19.42 -11.78 6.44
N LYS A 27 -19.91 -11.35 7.61
CA LYS A 27 -20.12 -12.23 8.76
C LYS A 27 -21.11 -13.35 8.45
N ARG A 28 -22.28 -13.03 7.88
CA ARG A 28 -23.32 -14.02 7.56
C ARG A 28 -22.88 -15.07 6.53
N GLN A 29 -22.10 -14.66 5.53
CA GLN A 29 -21.63 -15.56 4.47
C GLN A 29 -20.31 -16.24 4.80
N ASN A 30 -19.70 -15.91 5.95
CA ASN A 30 -18.33 -16.29 6.29
C ASN A 30 -17.32 -16.01 5.16
N LYS A 31 -17.48 -14.87 4.47
CA LYS A 31 -16.61 -14.44 3.36
C LYS A 31 -15.89 -13.15 3.73
N PRO A 32 -14.57 -13.03 3.52
CA PRO A 32 -13.84 -11.80 3.81
C PRO A 32 -14.34 -10.65 2.93
N LEU A 33 -14.17 -9.42 3.42
CA LEU A 33 -14.60 -8.19 2.76
C LEU A 33 -13.40 -7.36 2.35
N MET A 34 -13.33 -7.00 1.07
CA MET A 34 -12.45 -6.00 0.51
C MET A 34 -13.19 -4.67 0.41
N VAL A 35 -12.71 -3.65 1.13
CA VAL A 35 -13.31 -2.32 1.19
C VAL A 35 -12.41 -1.31 0.50
N LEU A 36 -12.85 -0.73 -0.61
CA LEU A 36 -12.17 0.39 -1.27
C LEU A 36 -12.68 1.72 -0.71
N VAL A 37 -11.84 2.41 0.06
CA VAL A 37 -12.08 3.76 0.54
C VAL A 37 -11.63 4.78 -0.51
N THR A 38 -12.55 5.65 -0.92
CA THR A 38 -12.34 6.70 -1.92
C THR A 38 -12.58 8.09 -1.33
N ALA A 39 -12.29 9.12 -2.13
CA ALA A 39 -12.70 10.49 -1.84
C ALA A 39 -13.24 11.12 -3.14
N GLU A 40 -14.04 12.17 -3.00
CA GLU A 40 -14.45 13.00 -4.12
C GLU A 40 -13.24 13.55 -4.90
N HIS A 41 -13.35 13.64 -6.22
CA HIS A 41 -12.30 14.12 -7.13
C HIS A 41 -10.92 13.43 -7.01
N CYS A 42 -10.88 12.17 -6.57
CA CYS A 42 -9.64 11.41 -6.38
C CYS A 42 -9.11 10.80 -7.71
N LYS A 43 -8.13 11.48 -8.35
CA LYS A 43 -7.49 10.99 -9.60
C LYS A 43 -6.88 9.59 -9.46
N TYR A 44 -6.21 9.30 -8.35
CA TYR A 44 -5.60 7.99 -8.11
C TYR A 44 -6.63 6.88 -7.84
N CYS A 45 -7.79 7.21 -7.28
CA CYS A 45 -8.89 6.27 -7.11
C CYS A 45 -9.43 5.84 -8.48
N SER A 46 -9.62 6.81 -9.39
CA SER A 46 -9.99 6.54 -10.79
C SER A 46 -8.93 5.73 -11.52
N LYS A 47 -7.63 6.05 -11.30
CA LYS A 47 -6.50 5.29 -11.86
C LYS A 47 -6.53 3.84 -11.39
N MET A 48 -6.61 3.60 -10.08
CA MET A 48 -6.64 2.24 -9.50
C MET A 48 -7.85 1.44 -9.97
N LYS A 49 -9.03 2.06 -10.06
CA LYS A 49 -10.22 1.40 -10.60
C LYS A 49 -9.99 0.97 -12.06
N ARG A 50 -9.42 1.85 -12.89
CA ARG A 50 -9.25 1.61 -14.33
C ARG A 50 -8.12 0.64 -14.66
N GLU A 51 -7.03 0.64 -13.92
CA GLU A 51 -5.81 -0.10 -14.28
C GLU A 51 -5.59 -1.34 -13.42
N THR A 52 -6.01 -1.29 -12.16
CA THR A 52 -5.73 -2.35 -11.17
C THR A 52 -6.96 -3.22 -10.98
N LEU A 53 -8.08 -2.64 -10.55
CA LEU A 53 -9.29 -3.40 -10.22
C LEU A 53 -10.05 -3.89 -11.47
N SER A 54 -9.75 -3.33 -12.64
CA SER A 54 -10.30 -3.80 -13.91
C SER A 54 -9.53 -5.00 -14.47
N ASN A 55 -8.29 -5.21 -14.05
CA ASN A 55 -7.38 -6.24 -14.53
C ASN A 55 -7.95 -7.64 -14.23
N SER A 56 -7.87 -8.54 -15.21
CA SER A 56 -8.46 -9.89 -15.13
C SER A 56 -7.81 -10.76 -14.06
N ASP A 57 -6.49 -10.63 -13.85
CA ASP A 57 -5.78 -11.38 -12.82
C ASP A 57 -6.16 -10.90 -11.42
N VAL A 58 -6.27 -9.59 -11.22
CA VAL A 58 -6.77 -9.00 -9.97
C VAL A 58 -8.19 -9.46 -9.70
N LYS A 59 -9.11 -9.33 -10.66
CA LYS A 59 -10.50 -9.78 -10.53
C LYS A 59 -10.60 -11.26 -10.14
N ARG A 60 -9.75 -12.10 -10.74
CA ARG A 60 -9.69 -13.52 -10.42
C ARG A 60 -9.21 -13.76 -8.99
N ASN A 61 -8.20 -13.03 -8.53
CA ASN A 61 -7.63 -13.24 -7.19
C ASN A 61 -8.56 -12.76 -6.07
N VAL A 62 -9.28 -11.66 -6.31
CA VAL A 62 -10.24 -11.10 -5.34
C VAL A 62 -11.64 -11.71 -5.41
N LYS A 63 -11.90 -12.70 -6.29
CA LYS A 63 -13.25 -13.25 -6.53
C LYS A 63 -13.94 -13.84 -5.29
N ASP A 64 -13.15 -14.31 -4.32
CA ASP A 64 -13.64 -14.93 -3.08
C ASP A 64 -13.91 -13.90 -1.98
N PHE A 65 -13.61 -12.64 -2.22
CA PHE A 65 -13.90 -11.52 -1.33
C PHE A 65 -15.22 -10.87 -1.70
N LEU A 66 -16.01 -10.48 -0.72
CA LEU A 66 -17.04 -9.47 -0.93
C LEU A 66 -16.36 -8.13 -1.23
N PHE A 67 -16.94 -7.31 -2.09
CA PHE A 67 -16.39 -5.99 -2.42
C PHE A 67 -17.38 -4.88 -2.06
N THR A 68 -16.87 -3.83 -1.41
CA THR A 68 -17.62 -2.59 -1.17
C THR A 68 -16.75 -1.36 -1.35
N LYS A 69 -17.35 -0.28 -1.85
CA LYS A 69 -16.72 1.03 -1.96
C LYS A 69 -17.38 2.00 -0.98
N VAL A 70 -16.58 2.81 -0.30
CA VAL A 70 -17.07 3.81 0.65
C VAL A 70 -16.30 5.13 0.52
N ASP A 71 -16.96 6.27 0.74
CA ASP A 71 -16.26 7.55 0.84
C ASP A 71 -15.61 7.70 2.22
N LYS A 72 -14.37 8.19 2.28
CA LYS A 72 -13.61 8.38 3.53
C LYS A 72 -14.31 9.29 4.54
N THR A 73 -15.17 10.20 4.07
CA THR A 73 -15.90 11.16 4.90
C THR A 73 -17.25 10.61 5.37
N SER A 74 -17.70 9.45 4.88
CA SER A 74 -18.96 8.86 5.32
C SER A 74 -18.92 8.45 6.80
N LEU A 75 -20.06 8.54 7.48
CA LEU A 75 -20.21 8.11 8.87
C LEU A 75 -19.81 6.64 9.07
N ASP A 76 -20.14 5.80 8.08
CA ASP A 76 -19.79 4.39 8.06
C ASP A 76 -18.27 4.18 8.01
N ALA A 77 -17.55 4.89 7.14
CA ALA A 77 -16.08 4.79 7.08
C ALA A 77 -15.44 5.28 8.38
N GLN A 78 -15.90 6.42 8.93
CA GLN A 78 -15.37 6.97 10.18
C GLN A 78 -15.61 6.05 11.39
N LYS A 79 -16.73 5.30 11.39
CA LYS A 79 -17.12 4.43 12.50
C LYS A 79 -16.46 3.06 12.44
N PHE A 80 -16.32 2.47 11.26
CA PHE A 80 -15.95 1.06 11.12
C PHE A 80 -14.54 0.84 10.56
N LEU A 81 -13.85 1.89 10.11
CA LEU A 81 -12.48 1.79 9.59
C LEU A 81 -11.53 2.72 10.35
N PRO A 82 -10.22 2.42 10.35
CA PRO A 82 -9.20 3.35 10.78
C PRO A 82 -9.29 4.67 10.01
N ASN A 83 -8.88 5.75 10.67
CA ASN A 83 -8.82 7.07 10.05
C ASN A 83 -8.00 7.03 8.75
N THR A 84 -8.68 7.17 7.63
CA THR A 84 -8.09 6.97 6.30
C THR A 84 -7.64 8.30 5.73
N ARG A 85 -6.35 8.60 5.90
CA ARG A 85 -5.75 9.86 5.45
C ARG A 85 -5.62 9.95 3.92
N TYR A 86 -5.21 8.86 3.28
CA TYR A 86 -4.90 8.79 1.85
C TYR A 86 -5.93 7.96 1.10
N THR A 87 -6.25 8.36 -0.13
CA THR A 87 -7.14 7.59 -1.02
C THR A 87 -6.47 7.38 -2.38
N PRO A 88 -6.69 6.22 -3.04
CA PRO A 88 -7.49 5.09 -2.56
C PRO A 88 -6.79 4.36 -1.39
N THR A 89 -7.57 3.79 -0.48
CA THR A 89 -7.07 2.82 0.50
C THR A 89 -7.98 1.59 0.45
N VAL A 90 -7.40 0.39 0.37
CA VAL A 90 -8.15 -0.87 0.41
C VAL A 90 -7.92 -1.53 1.76
N TYR A 91 -8.99 -1.88 2.47
CA TYR A 91 -8.92 -2.72 3.66
C TYR A 91 -9.43 -4.13 3.34
N PHE A 92 -8.71 -5.14 3.81
CA PHE A 92 -9.17 -6.52 3.80
C PHE A 92 -9.60 -6.90 5.21
N ILE A 93 -10.87 -7.28 5.36
CA ILE A 93 -11.52 -7.50 6.65
C ILE A 93 -12.02 -8.94 6.72
N SER A 94 -11.68 -9.65 7.79
CA SER A 94 -12.15 -11.01 8.02
C SER A 94 -13.65 -11.05 8.37
N PRO A 95 -14.33 -12.20 8.26
CA PRO A 95 -15.71 -12.36 8.71
C PRO A 95 -15.93 -12.08 10.22
N LYS A 96 -14.84 -12.04 10.99
CA LYS A 96 -14.81 -11.69 12.43
C LYS A 96 -14.59 -10.19 12.67
N PHE A 97 -14.65 -9.36 11.62
CA PHE A 97 -14.43 -7.91 11.66
C PHE A 97 -13.02 -7.47 12.05
N THR A 98 -12.03 -8.33 11.82
CA THR A 98 -10.61 -7.97 11.99
C THR A 98 -10.06 -7.46 10.67
N ILE A 99 -9.42 -6.29 10.68
CA ILE A 99 -8.63 -5.84 9.52
C ILE A 99 -7.39 -6.72 9.46
N VAL A 100 -7.29 -7.52 8.40
CA VAL A 100 -6.17 -8.44 8.16
C VAL A 100 -5.06 -7.75 7.41
N ASN A 101 -5.43 -6.83 6.50
CA ASN A 101 -4.47 -6.12 5.70
C ASN A 101 -5.01 -4.78 5.20
N SER A 102 -4.11 -3.87 4.80
CA SER A 102 -4.48 -2.60 4.19
C SER A 102 -3.48 -2.17 3.11
N VAL A 103 -3.99 -1.74 1.96
CA VAL A 103 -3.21 -1.16 0.87
C VAL A 103 -3.52 0.33 0.80
N LYS A 104 -2.51 1.19 1.00
CA LYS A 104 -2.70 2.64 0.90
C LYS A 104 -2.09 3.15 -0.41
N GLY A 105 -2.85 3.98 -1.12
CA GLY A 105 -2.46 4.52 -2.41
C GLY A 105 -2.82 3.62 -3.59
N TYR A 106 -2.51 4.13 -4.79
CA TYR A 106 -2.62 3.35 -6.03
C TYR A 106 -1.54 2.27 -6.03
N LEU A 107 -1.88 1.04 -6.42
CA LEU A 107 -0.92 0.01 -6.80
C LEU A 107 -1.24 -0.47 -8.21
N ASN A 108 -0.25 -0.85 -9.01
CA ASN A 108 -0.49 -1.56 -10.26
C ASN A 108 -1.05 -2.98 -9.98
N ALA A 109 -1.49 -3.68 -11.03
CA ALA A 109 -2.13 -5.00 -10.90
C ALA A 109 -1.23 -6.06 -10.25
N TYR A 110 0.07 -6.05 -10.53
CA TYR A 110 1.00 -7.03 -9.98
C TYR A 110 1.18 -6.81 -8.47
N ASP A 111 1.54 -5.58 -8.06
CA ASP A 111 1.78 -5.26 -6.66
C ASP A 111 0.50 -5.49 -5.84
N PHE A 112 -0.65 -5.08 -6.36
CA PHE A 112 -1.93 -5.29 -5.70
C PHE A 112 -2.23 -6.78 -5.45
N ASN A 113 -1.88 -7.66 -6.40
CA ASN A 113 -2.04 -9.09 -6.24
C ASN A 113 -1.14 -9.69 -5.16
N MET A 114 0.08 -9.18 -4.96
CA MET A 114 0.92 -9.60 -3.83
C MET A 114 0.24 -9.33 -2.48
N TRP A 115 -0.42 -8.17 -2.34
CA TRP A 115 -1.19 -7.85 -1.13
C TRP A 115 -2.44 -8.73 -0.96
N VAL A 116 -3.08 -9.11 -2.07
CA VAL A 116 -4.20 -10.07 -2.03
C VAL A 116 -3.70 -11.45 -1.61
N ASP A 117 -2.57 -11.93 -2.13
CA ASP A 117 -1.99 -13.23 -1.79
C ASP A 117 -1.56 -13.30 -0.32
N ASP A 118 -0.89 -12.26 0.20
CA ASP A 118 -0.57 -12.15 1.62
C ASP A 118 -1.83 -12.15 2.49
N THR A 119 -2.88 -11.43 2.07
CA THR A 119 -4.17 -11.44 2.75
C THR A 119 -4.80 -12.84 2.75
N ARG A 120 -4.76 -13.56 1.62
CA ARG A 120 -5.29 -14.93 1.51
C ARG A 120 -4.54 -15.86 2.45
N SER A 121 -3.20 -15.78 2.47
CA SER A 121 -2.34 -16.53 3.40
C SER A 121 -2.74 -16.28 4.87
N LYS A 122 -2.84 -15.01 5.28
CA LYS A 122 -3.25 -14.61 6.64
C LYS A 122 -4.67 -15.07 7.02
N LEU A 123 -5.54 -15.26 6.04
CA LEU A 123 -6.91 -15.78 6.21
C LEU A 123 -6.99 -17.30 6.13
N GLY A 124 -5.89 -18.02 5.86
CA GLY A 124 -5.91 -19.47 5.63
C GLY A 124 -6.60 -19.87 4.32
N MET A 125 -6.69 -18.96 3.35
CA MET A 125 -7.28 -19.19 2.04
C MET A 125 -6.21 -19.67 1.04
N PRO A 126 -6.57 -20.52 0.06
CA PRO A 126 -5.62 -20.98 -0.94
C PRO A 126 -5.15 -19.81 -1.81
N ILE A 127 -3.84 -19.64 -2.01
CA ILE A 127 -3.30 -18.64 -2.93
C ILE A 127 -3.69 -19.03 -4.36
N LEU A 128 -4.37 -18.13 -5.06
CA LEU A 128 -4.77 -18.37 -6.45
C LEU A 128 -3.60 -18.00 -7.34
N SER A 129 -2.62 -18.92 -7.45
CA SER A 129 -1.40 -18.71 -8.22
C SER A 129 -1.69 -17.97 -9.52
N HIS A 130 -1.10 -16.78 -9.65
CA HIS A 130 -1.07 -16.09 -10.91
C HIS A 130 -0.23 -16.95 -11.85
N ARG A 131 -0.75 -17.32 -13.03
CA ARG A 131 0.07 -17.91 -14.09
C ARG A 131 1.23 -16.95 -14.34
N THR A 132 2.38 -17.23 -13.75
CA THR A 132 3.66 -16.85 -14.29
C THR A 132 3.68 -17.48 -15.67
N LYS A 133 3.67 -16.66 -16.72
CA LYS A 133 4.34 -17.12 -17.94
C LYS A 133 5.73 -17.56 -17.47
N THR A 134 6.02 -18.84 -17.71
CA THR A 134 7.33 -19.45 -17.51
C THR A 134 8.42 -18.51 -18.01
N ASP A 135 9.12 -17.90 -17.07
CA ASP A 135 10.52 -17.60 -17.24
C ASP A 135 11.18 -18.05 -15.94
N ASN A 136 12.07 -19.03 -16.04
CA ASN A 136 12.85 -19.56 -14.94
C ASN A 136 13.84 -18.48 -14.50
N SER A 137 13.35 -17.51 -13.75
CA SER A 137 14.14 -16.73 -12.81
C SER A 137 13.19 -16.26 -11.71
N SER A 138 13.47 -16.63 -10.47
CA SER A 138 12.97 -15.92 -9.30
C SER A 138 13.42 -14.46 -9.40
N ARG A 139 12.64 -13.63 -10.10
CA ARG A 139 12.84 -12.18 -10.18
C ARG A 139 11.65 -11.52 -9.51
N TYR A 140 11.88 -11.07 -8.28
CA TYR A 140 11.07 -10.07 -7.62
C TYR A 140 10.81 -8.90 -8.58
N VAL A 141 9.53 -8.58 -8.79
CA VAL A 141 9.13 -7.44 -9.61
C VAL A 141 9.53 -6.15 -8.91
N GLN A 142 10.24 -5.31 -9.65
CA GLN A 142 10.54 -3.95 -9.24
C GLN A 142 9.28 -3.10 -9.41
N PRO A 143 8.97 -2.17 -8.48
CA PRO A 143 7.92 -1.18 -8.69
C PRO A 143 8.15 -0.49 -10.03
N GLU A 144 7.07 -0.29 -10.77
CA GLU A 144 7.02 0.30 -12.11
C GLU A 144 8.07 1.43 -12.25
N LYS A 145 8.88 1.34 -13.32
CA LYS A 145 10.22 1.96 -13.60
C LYS A 145 10.48 3.39 -13.09
N ASP A 146 9.45 4.15 -12.75
CA ASP A 146 9.52 5.56 -12.37
C ASP A 146 9.06 5.90 -10.95
N SER A 147 8.60 4.95 -10.11
CA SER A 147 8.31 5.22 -8.69
C SER A 147 9.06 4.27 -7.76
N VAL A 148 10.30 4.63 -7.45
CA VAL A 148 11.11 3.97 -6.39
C VAL A 148 10.46 4.13 -4.99
N TRP A 149 9.53 5.08 -4.86
CA TRP A 149 8.93 5.50 -3.60
C TRP A 149 7.70 4.67 -3.23
N MET A 150 7.74 4.10 -2.03
CA MET A 150 6.59 3.61 -1.27
C MET A 150 5.82 4.78 -0.65
N TYR A 151 4.52 4.54 -0.44
CA TYR A 151 3.55 5.55 -0.03
C TYR A 151 3.67 5.98 1.43
N ASP A 152 4.04 5.06 2.32
CA ASP A 152 4.07 5.28 3.76
C ASP A 152 5.12 4.38 4.43
N ILE A 153 5.46 4.67 5.69
CA ILE A 153 6.51 3.96 6.44
C ILE A 153 6.06 2.53 6.71
N ALA A 154 4.81 2.32 7.11
CA ALA A 154 4.30 1.00 7.48
C ALA A 154 4.38 -0.01 6.32
N SER A 155 4.00 0.40 5.11
CA SER A 155 4.07 -0.42 3.90
C SER A 155 5.52 -0.71 3.52
N ALA A 156 6.41 0.27 3.70
CA ALA A 156 7.83 0.07 3.45
C ALA A 156 8.47 -0.87 4.47
N VAL A 157 8.08 -0.82 5.75
CA VAL A 157 8.52 -1.77 6.79
C VAL A 157 8.09 -3.18 6.42
N ASP A 158 6.81 -3.38 6.08
CA ASP A 158 6.28 -4.70 5.73
C ASP A 158 7.03 -5.28 4.52
N PHE A 159 7.13 -4.50 3.43
CA PHE A 159 7.84 -4.93 2.22
C PHE A 159 9.34 -5.17 2.48
N ALA A 160 10.01 -4.30 3.25
CA ALA A 160 11.42 -4.47 3.60
C ALA A 160 11.65 -5.74 4.43
N SER A 161 10.77 -6.04 5.38
CA SER A 161 10.85 -7.23 6.24
C SER A 161 10.73 -8.53 5.44
N GLN A 162 9.84 -8.56 4.44
CA GLN A 162 9.63 -9.73 3.58
C GLN A 162 10.77 -9.96 2.59
N THR A 163 11.50 -8.90 2.22
CA THR A 163 12.53 -8.94 1.17
C THR A 163 13.96 -8.92 1.72
N GLY A 164 14.14 -8.85 3.04
CA GLY A 164 15.45 -8.66 3.67
C GLY A 164 16.09 -7.29 3.41
N LYS A 165 15.31 -6.33 2.90
CA LYS A 165 15.77 -4.98 2.59
C LYS A 165 15.69 -4.09 3.82
N GLN A 166 16.34 -2.94 3.72
CA GLN A 166 16.29 -1.88 4.71
C GLN A 166 15.41 -0.73 4.20
N ILE A 167 15.25 0.34 4.97
CA ILE A 167 14.36 1.45 4.63
C ILE A 167 15.17 2.72 4.42
N MET A 168 14.86 3.48 3.37
CA MET A 168 15.38 4.83 3.16
C MET A 168 14.24 5.84 3.13
N ILE A 169 14.15 6.71 4.12
CA ILE A 169 13.09 7.71 4.24
C ILE A 169 13.65 9.09 3.87
N PHE A 170 13.14 9.68 2.79
CA PHE A 170 13.41 11.05 2.38
C PHE A 170 12.31 11.97 2.92
N VAL A 171 12.68 12.89 3.80
CA VAL A 171 11.81 13.95 4.31
C VAL A 171 12.12 15.25 3.59
N GLY A 172 11.19 15.69 2.75
CA GLY A 172 11.31 16.88 1.91
C GLY A 172 10.19 17.89 2.11
N SER A 173 10.20 18.98 1.34
CA SER A 173 9.07 19.91 1.27
C SER A 173 8.94 20.51 -0.13
N ASN A 174 7.70 20.64 -0.60
CA ASN A 174 7.38 21.33 -1.86
C ASN A 174 7.69 22.84 -1.81
N LYS A 175 7.97 23.40 -0.64
CA LYS A 175 8.44 24.79 -0.50
C LYS A 175 9.98 24.90 -0.50
N SER A 176 10.69 23.80 -0.28
CA SER A 176 12.16 23.78 -0.24
C SER A 176 12.77 23.58 -1.63
N LYS A 177 13.48 24.60 -2.12
CA LYS A 177 14.25 24.53 -3.38
C LYS A 177 15.27 23.37 -3.35
N TRP A 178 15.92 23.17 -2.22
CA TRP A 178 16.91 22.13 -2.01
C TRP A 178 16.33 20.72 -2.01
N SER A 179 15.11 20.54 -1.45
CA SER A 179 14.40 19.26 -1.51
C SER A 179 14.06 18.88 -2.94
N LYS A 180 13.46 19.80 -3.70
CA LYS A 180 13.14 19.59 -5.12
C LYS A 180 14.38 19.30 -5.95
N LYS A 181 15.47 20.01 -5.68
CA LYS A 181 16.74 19.81 -6.38
C LYS A 181 17.30 18.42 -6.10
N MET A 182 17.39 18.01 -4.84
CA MET A 182 17.91 16.69 -4.46
C MET A 182 17.11 15.56 -5.08
N GLU A 183 15.78 15.67 -5.09
CA GLU A 183 14.89 14.69 -5.70
C GLU A 183 15.13 14.56 -7.21
N LYS A 184 15.13 15.69 -7.92
CA LYS A 184 15.26 15.73 -9.39
C LYS A 184 16.65 15.36 -9.89
N THR A 185 17.70 15.60 -9.10
CA THR A 185 19.08 15.35 -9.51
C THR A 185 19.66 14.12 -8.81
N THR A 186 19.98 14.24 -7.52
CA THR A 186 20.68 13.20 -6.76
C THR A 186 19.90 11.90 -6.69
N LEU A 187 18.64 11.95 -6.25
CA LEU A 187 17.83 10.74 -6.03
C LEU A 187 17.29 10.14 -7.34
N ASN A 188 17.19 10.96 -8.41
CA ASN A 188 16.81 10.48 -9.72
C ASN A 188 17.97 9.89 -10.54
N SER A 189 19.23 10.08 -10.10
CA SER A 189 20.41 9.53 -10.78
C SER A 189 20.38 8.00 -10.80
N ASN A 190 20.57 7.41 -12.00
CA ASN A 190 20.70 5.96 -12.17
C ASN A 190 21.80 5.35 -11.30
N LYS A 191 22.89 6.11 -11.09
CA LYS A 191 23.98 5.67 -10.22
C LYS A 191 23.53 5.56 -8.77
N ILE A 192 22.78 6.53 -8.25
CA ILE A 192 22.23 6.46 -6.89
C ILE A 192 21.21 5.33 -6.77
N LYS A 193 20.26 5.25 -7.72
CA LYS A 193 19.25 4.18 -7.76
C LYS A 193 19.90 2.79 -7.72
N SER A 194 20.95 2.57 -8.52
CA SER A 194 21.66 1.28 -8.55
C SER A 194 22.33 0.90 -7.21
N LYS A 195 22.73 1.88 -6.39
CA LYS A 195 23.40 1.62 -5.11
C LYS A 195 22.45 1.43 -3.94
N LEU A 196 21.17 1.73 -4.15
CA LEU A 196 20.11 1.70 -3.15
C LEU A 196 19.09 0.56 -3.38
N GLN A 197 19.46 -0.46 -4.15
CA GLN A 197 18.59 -1.62 -4.42
C GLN A 197 18.21 -2.41 -3.16
N ASP A 198 19.05 -2.33 -2.12
CA ASP A 198 18.85 -2.95 -0.80
C ASP A 198 17.96 -2.12 0.13
N PHE A 199 17.48 -0.96 -0.34
CA PHE A 199 16.61 -0.09 0.41
C PHE A 199 15.25 0.06 -0.27
N VAL A 200 14.21 0.09 0.55
CA VAL A 200 12.83 0.45 0.19
C VAL A 200 12.67 1.93 0.49
N TRP A 201 12.31 2.73 -0.52
CA TRP A 201 12.34 4.18 -0.37
C TRP A 201 10.98 4.71 0.06
N VAL A 202 10.94 5.67 0.98
CA VAL A 202 9.71 6.36 1.40
C VAL A 202 9.91 7.85 1.27
N LYS A 203 8.93 8.56 0.71
CA LYS A 203 8.96 10.03 0.62
C LYS A 203 7.90 10.63 1.52
N LEU A 204 8.31 11.50 2.43
CA LEU A 204 7.43 12.19 3.36
C LEU A 204 7.60 13.71 3.26
N ASN A 205 6.55 14.44 3.61
CA ASN A 205 6.61 15.89 3.74
C ASN A 205 7.11 16.29 5.14
N HIS A 206 7.79 17.43 5.22
CA HIS A 206 8.18 18.02 6.49
C HIS A 206 6.96 18.27 7.38
N GLY A 207 7.06 17.87 8.64
CA GLY A 207 5.97 17.99 9.61
C GLY A 207 4.88 16.92 9.48
N ASP A 208 5.08 15.88 8.66
CA ASP A 208 4.12 14.78 8.57
C ASP A 208 3.91 14.12 9.95
N LYS A 209 2.65 13.93 10.31
CA LYS A 209 2.26 13.25 11.56
C LYS A 209 2.76 11.81 11.59
N GLU A 210 2.80 11.15 10.44
CA GLU A 210 3.32 9.79 10.35
C GLU A 210 4.80 9.75 10.67
N ALA A 211 5.61 10.60 10.03
CA ALA A 211 7.04 10.69 10.32
C ALA A 211 7.29 10.90 11.83
N LYS A 212 6.54 11.83 12.46
CA LYS A 212 6.62 12.09 13.90
C LYS A 212 6.28 10.88 14.77
N ALA A 213 5.29 10.06 14.37
CA ALA A 213 4.93 8.85 15.10
C ALA A 213 6.07 7.82 15.13
N TYR A 214 6.95 7.84 14.13
CA TYR A 214 8.17 7.03 14.06
C TYR A 214 9.43 7.76 14.58
N GLY A 215 9.28 8.88 15.31
CA GLY A 215 10.40 9.66 15.83
C GLY A 215 11.16 10.49 14.78
N ILE A 216 10.64 10.57 13.55
CA ILE A 216 11.28 11.27 12.43
C ILE A 216 10.74 12.71 12.36
N ASN A 217 11.51 13.65 12.91
CA ASN A 217 11.14 15.06 12.92
C ASN A 217 12.36 15.97 12.64
N PRO A 218 12.87 16.00 11.40
CA PRO A 218 14.06 16.79 11.09
C PRO A 218 13.79 18.29 11.24
N LYS A 219 14.72 19.02 11.88
CA LYS A 219 14.68 20.49 11.94
C LYS A 219 14.85 21.13 10.55
N TYR A 220 15.59 20.49 9.65
CA TYR A 220 15.92 20.99 8.32
C TYR A 220 15.57 19.98 7.23
N VAL A 221 15.12 20.47 6.07
CA VAL A 221 14.84 19.65 4.89
C VAL A 221 15.61 20.11 3.65
N PRO A 222 16.07 19.18 2.79
CA PRO A 222 15.81 17.73 2.84
C PRO A 222 16.63 17.02 3.92
N SER A 223 16.11 15.89 4.43
CA SER A 223 16.85 14.94 5.28
C SER A 223 16.55 13.52 4.83
N VAL A 224 17.56 12.64 4.86
CA VAL A 224 17.42 11.22 4.50
C VAL A 224 17.79 10.35 5.67
N TYR A 225 16.89 9.46 6.06
CA TYR A 225 17.07 8.47 7.12
C TYR A 225 17.26 7.11 6.48
N PHE A 226 18.31 6.40 6.85
CA PHE A 226 18.50 4.99 6.54
C PHE A 226 18.20 4.22 7.82
N MET A 227 17.30 3.24 7.75
CA MET A 227 16.75 2.59 8.92
C MET A 227 16.59 1.10 8.67
N ARG A 228 16.62 0.32 9.75
CA ARG A 228 16.22 -1.07 9.73
C ARG A 228 14.71 -1.23 9.73
N THR A 229 14.23 -2.45 9.52
CA THR A 229 12.80 -2.80 9.54
C THR A 229 12.16 -2.64 10.92
N ASP A 230 12.96 -2.75 11.99
CA ASP A 230 12.56 -2.44 13.37
C ASP A 230 12.58 -0.92 13.69
N MET A 231 12.80 -0.08 12.66
CA MET A 231 12.94 1.37 12.77
C MET A 231 14.15 1.86 13.58
N SER A 232 15.15 1.00 13.82
CA SER A 232 16.45 1.46 14.32
C SER A 232 17.24 2.21 13.24
N GLU A 233 17.97 3.25 13.64
CA GLU A 233 18.69 4.13 12.72
C GLU A 233 20.03 3.51 12.27
N LEU A 234 20.23 3.41 10.95
CA LEU A 234 21.55 3.12 10.36
C LEU A 234 22.32 4.44 10.17
N ALA A 235 21.71 5.43 9.53
CA ALA A 235 22.36 6.72 9.28
C ALA A 235 21.36 7.83 8.96
N VAL A 236 21.75 9.09 9.20
CA VAL A 236 20.94 10.27 8.81
C VAL A 236 21.78 11.30 8.07
N ALA A 237 21.43 11.51 6.80
CA ALA A 237 21.99 12.57 5.97
C ALA A 237 21.12 13.82 6.08
N LYS A 238 21.56 14.80 6.87
CA LYS A 238 20.85 16.08 7.06
C LYS A 238 21.29 17.10 6.01
N GLY A 239 20.33 17.63 5.25
CA GLY A 239 20.57 18.65 4.23
C GLY A 239 20.69 18.11 2.81
N TYR A 240 20.99 19.03 1.89
CA TYR A 240 21.17 18.71 0.47
C TYR A 240 22.54 18.13 0.20
N PHE A 241 22.58 17.03 -0.54
CA PHE A 241 23.81 16.43 -1.04
C PHE A 241 23.76 16.24 -2.56
N LYS A 242 24.85 16.62 -3.23
CA LYS A 242 25.12 16.17 -4.61
C LYS A 242 25.47 14.68 -4.59
N GLU A 243 25.29 14.02 -5.73
CA GLU A 243 25.53 12.57 -5.93
C GLU A 243 26.78 12.03 -5.22
N LYS A 244 27.97 12.61 -5.47
CA LYS A 244 29.24 12.15 -4.89
C LYS A 244 29.21 12.11 -3.36
N ASN A 245 28.62 13.12 -2.72
CA ASN A 245 28.57 13.20 -1.27
C ASN A 245 27.44 12.34 -0.70
N PHE A 246 26.31 12.24 -1.40
CA PHE A 246 25.22 11.36 -1.00
C PHE A 246 25.65 9.88 -1.02
N LEU A 247 26.46 9.48 -2.00
CA LEU A 247 27.03 8.13 -2.05
C LEU A 247 27.85 7.77 -0.80
N LYS A 248 28.48 8.74 -0.14
CA LYS A 248 29.20 8.48 1.13
C LYS A 248 28.22 8.03 2.22
N TRP A 249 27.06 8.68 2.32
CA TRP A 249 26.00 8.29 3.24
C TRP A 249 25.40 6.93 2.91
N VAL A 250 25.18 6.63 1.63
CA VAL A 250 24.72 5.31 1.20
C VAL A 250 25.71 4.22 1.63
N LYS A 251 27.02 4.42 1.39
CA LYS A 251 28.05 3.45 1.80
C LYS A 251 28.09 3.28 3.33
N TYR A 252 28.01 4.38 4.08
CA TYR A 252 28.01 4.35 5.53
C TYR A 252 26.78 3.66 6.12
N ALA A 253 25.60 3.87 5.53
CA ALA A 253 24.39 3.15 5.94
C ALA A 253 24.54 1.65 5.70
N LYS A 254 25.07 1.25 4.53
CA LYS A 254 25.27 -0.16 4.16
C LYS A 254 26.29 -0.87 5.04
N SER A 255 27.30 -0.17 5.56
CA SER A 255 28.27 -0.78 6.49
C SER A 255 27.72 -1.07 7.88
N LYS A 256 26.44 -0.77 8.15
CA LYS A 256 25.75 -1.02 9.44
C LYS A 256 24.60 -2.02 9.34
N ILE A 257 24.35 -2.52 8.13
CA ILE A 257 23.41 -3.61 7.86
C ILE A 257 24.12 -4.91 8.22
#